data_AF-V4KF70-F1
#
_entry.id   AF-V4KF70-F1
#
_cell.length_a   1.000
_cell.length_b   1.000
_cell.length_c   1.000
_cell.angle_alpha   90.00
_cell.angle_beta   90.00
_cell.angle_gamma   90.00
#
_symmetry.space_group_name_H-M   'P 1'
#
loop_
_entity.id
_entity.type
_entity.pdbx_description
1 polymer ?
#
loop_
_entity_poly.entity_id
_entity_poly.type
_entity_poly.pdbx_seq_one_letter_code
_entity_poly.pdbx_strand_id
1 'polypeptide(L)'
;MSTGGAEVLIHLENMKVNVDGRIYENPHVIIVGASRVSGEVSPEVVRLDAKFVGFPKVELVEDAIKINMGGDFEADVSGASLSRVTEREDGYVLEGSKITVRFEVDESTGKVTVKVPRVGALRSDRLLLGLSGEVSVNVIVSPFVVGAVTLSGPTKVRVAVSGDKVGIYTSEEGGEESEVELQKVATRRTSA
;
A
#
# COMPACT_ATOMS: atom_id res chain seq x y z
N MET A 1 -19.52 -16.09 -17.53
CA MET A 1 -20.52 -15.14 -16.99
C MET A 1 -19.78 -14.24 -16.03
N SER A 2 -19.55 -12.98 -16.37
CA SER A 2 -18.86 -12.04 -15.49
C SER A 2 -19.83 -11.58 -14.39
N THR A 3 -19.64 -12.07 -13.18
CA THR A 3 -20.20 -11.41 -12.00
C THR A 3 -19.38 -10.14 -11.77
N GLY A 4 -19.66 -9.10 -12.55
CA GLY A 4 -19.10 -7.77 -12.34
C GLY A 4 -19.68 -7.22 -11.03
N GLY A 5 -19.02 -7.52 -9.92
CA GLY A 5 -19.35 -6.91 -8.64
C GLY A 5 -19.18 -5.40 -8.73
N ALA A 6 -20.02 -4.64 -8.04
CA ALA A 6 -19.84 -3.20 -7.91
C ALA A 6 -18.42 -2.92 -7.39
N GLU A 7 -17.70 -2.01 -8.02
CA GLU A 7 -16.35 -1.64 -7.62
C GLU A 7 -16.41 -0.31 -6.88
N VAL A 8 -15.74 -0.24 -5.73
CA VAL A 8 -15.63 1.00 -4.95
C VAL A 8 -14.16 1.39 -4.90
N LEU A 9 -13.89 2.64 -5.31
CA LEU A 9 -12.56 3.24 -5.27
C LEU A 9 -12.43 4.15 -4.05
N ILE A 10 -11.35 3.95 -3.31
CA ILE A 10 -10.93 4.78 -2.20
C ILE A 10 -9.69 5.54 -2.61
N HIS A 11 -9.69 6.84 -2.39
CA HIS A 11 -8.54 7.69 -2.62
C HIS A 11 -8.10 8.32 -1.30
N LEU A 12 -6.94 7.91 -0.81
CA LEU A 12 -6.24 8.55 0.32
C LEU A 12 -5.21 9.53 -0.24
N GLU A 13 -5.26 10.77 0.23
CA GLU A 13 -4.20 11.76 0.03
C GLU A 13 -3.95 12.49 1.35
N ASN A 14 -2.82 12.21 1.97
CA ASN A 14 -2.45 12.63 3.32
C ASN A 14 -3.55 12.26 4.34
N MET A 15 -4.18 13.25 4.99
CA MET A 15 -5.23 12.98 6.00
C MET A 15 -6.62 12.80 5.38
N LYS A 16 -6.78 13.00 4.06
CA LYS A 16 -8.09 13.01 3.41
C LYS A 16 -8.33 11.69 2.70
N VAL A 17 -9.46 11.07 3.02
CA VAL A 17 -9.93 9.85 2.39
C VAL A 17 -11.24 10.11 1.67
N ASN A 18 -11.28 9.85 0.38
CA ASN A 18 -12.50 9.88 -0.43
C ASN A 18 -12.99 8.45 -0.65
N VAL A 19 -14.20 8.16 -0.15
CA VAL A 19 -14.93 6.90 -0.35
C VAL A 19 -16.14 7.20 -1.23
N ASP A 20 -16.06 6.89 -2.53
CA ASP A 20 -17.17 7.05 -3.47
C ASP A 20 -17.86 8.44 -3.42
N GLY A 21 -17.04 9.50 -3.38
CA GLY A 21 -17.48 10.90 -3.31
C GLY A 21 -17.68 11.45 -1.89
N ARG A 22 -17.64 10.62 -0.85
CA ARG A 22 -17.68 11.07 0.55
C ARG A 22 -16.28 11.29 1.07
N ILE A 23 -16.02 12.49 1.58
CA ILE A 23 -14.71 12.86 2.11
C ILE A 23 -14.72 12.73 3.62
N TYR A 24 -13.70 12.05 4.13
CA TYR A 24 -13.38 11.96 5.54
C TYR A 24 -11.98 12.51 5.77
N GLU A 25 -11.74 13.09 6.94
CA GLU A 25 -10.44 13.63 7.33
C GLU A 25 -10.01 13.02 8.66
N ASN A 26 -8.97 12.21 8.64
CA ASN A 26 -8.41 11.57 9.83
C ASN A 26 -6.94 11.19 9.58
N PRO A 27 -6.03 11.42 10.54
CA PRO A 27 -4.62 11.09 10.39
C PRO A 27 -4.32 9.58 10.41
N HIS A 28 -5.26 8.73 10.80
CA HIS A 28 -5.10 7.29 10.89
C HIS A 28 -6.17 6.59 10.07
N VAL A 29 -5.73 5.83 9.06
CA VAL A 29 -6.59 5.14 8.11
C VAL A 29 -6.23 3.67 8.06
N ILE A 30 -7.24 2.82 8.20
CA ILE A 30 -7.13 1.37 8.12
C ILE A 30 -8.01 0.88 6.97
N ILE A 31 -7.40 0.23 5.99
CA ILE A 31 -8.07 -0.38 4.83
C ILE A 31 -7.93 -1.90 4.97
N VAL A 32 -9.03 -2.65 4.96
CA VAL A 32 -8.99 -4.12 5.14
C VAL A 32 -9.72 -4.82 4.01
N GLY A 33 -9.01 -5.69 3.29
CA GLY A 33 -9.59 -6.54 2.24
C GLY A 33 -9.82 -5.81 0.91
N ALA A 34 -8.97 -4.84 0.57
CA ALA A 34 -8.96 -4.26 -0.77
C ALA A 34 -8.43 -5.28 -1.78
N SER A 35 -9.04 -5.35 -2.96
CA SER A 35 -8.63 -6.23 -4.07
C SER A 35 -7.38 -5.74 -4.81
N ARG A 36 -7.09 -4.43 -4.72
CA ARG A 36 -5.91 -3.78 -5.26
C ARG A 36 -5.57 -2.57 -4.41
N VAL A 37 -4.29 -2.34 -4.18
CA VAL A 37 -3.77 -1.10 -3.59
C VAL A 37 -2.60 -0.63 -4.45
N SER A 38 -2.63 0.63 -4.85
CA SER A 38 -1.53 1.29 -5.54
C SER A 38 -1.26 2.65 -4.94
N GLY A 39 -0.04 3.18 -5.08
CA GLY A 39 0.24 4.50 -4.58
C GLY A 39 1.70 4.82 -4.36
N GLU A 40 1.92 5.94 -3.70
CA GLU A 40 3.21 6.52 -3.38
C GLU A 40 3.23 6.99 -1.92
N VAL A 41 4.36 6.75 -1.26
CA VAL A 41 4.70 7.36 0.03
C VAL A 41 6.05 8.04 -0.11
N SER A 42 6.12 9.32 0.23
CA SER A 42 7.30 10.16 0.29
C SER A 42 7.16 11.16 1.45
N PRO A 43 8.19 11.95 1.80
CA PRO A 43 8.08 12.91 2.90
C PRO A 43 6.97 13.95 2.75
N GLU A 44 6.60 14.29 1.52
CA GLU A 44 5.61 15.33 1.24
C GLU A 44 4.22 14.76 0.92
N VAL A 45 4.16 13.49 0.50
CA VAL A 45 2.96 12.90 -0.07
C VAL A 45 2.76 11.48 0.45
N VAL A 46 1.59 11.23 1.03
CA VAL A 46 1.03 9.89 1.21
C VAL A 46 -0.19 9.78 0.32
N ARG A 47 -0.09 9.07 -0.81
CA ARG A 47 -1.19 8.87 -1.74
C ARG A 47 -1.43 7.40 -1.98
N LEU A 48 -2.60 6.89 -1.60
CA LEU A 48 -2.98 5.49 -1.84
C LEU A 48 -4.34 5.42 -2.53
N ASP A 49 -4.42 4.62 -3.57
CA ASP A 49 -5.66 4.20 -4.20
C ASP A 49 -5.94 2.76 -3.80
N ALA A 50 -7.11 2.51 -3.21
CA ALA A 50 -7.55 1.17 -2.86
C ALA A 50 -8.86 0.83 -3.59
N LYS A 51 -8.91 -0.35 -4.19
CA LYS A 51 -10.07 -0.84 -4.92
C LYS A 51 -10.71 -2.00 -4.20
N PHE A 52 -12.01 -1.91 -3.97
CA PHE A 52 -12.83 -2.97 -3.41
C PHE A 52 -13.73 -3.61 -4.48
N VAL A 53 -13.94 -4.93 -4.37
CA VAL A 53 -14.97 -5.64 -5.12
C VAL A 53 -16.13 -5.87 -4.16
N GLY A 54 -17.16 -5.03 -4.27
CA GLY A 54 -18.25 -4.90 -3.32
C GLY A 54 -18.23 -3.57 -2.57
N PHE A 55 -19.17 -3.43 -1.63
CA PHE A 55 -19.35 -2.20 -0.86
C PHE A 55 -18.64 -2.31 0.50
N PRO A 56 -17.49 -1.64 0.71
CA PRO A 56 -16.84 -1.64 2.00
C PRO A 56 -17.67 -0.85 3.02
N LYS A 57 -17.58 -1.23 4.29
CA LYS A 57 -18.09 -0.46 5.42
C LYS A 57 -17.06 0.58 5.82
N VAL A 58 -17.53 1.78 6.15
CA VAL A 58 -16.71 2.84 6.76
C VAL A 58 -17.12 2.96 8.22
N GLU A 59 -16.17 2.79 9.12
CA GLU A 59 -16.37 2.80 10.57
C GLU A 59 -15.35 3.75 11.21
N LEU A 60 -15.78 4.48 12.24
CA LEU A 60 -14.87 5.20 13.13
C LEU A 60 -14.52 4.26 14.27
N VAL A 61 -13.23 3.94 14.40
CA VAL A 61 -12.72 3.01 15.40
C VAL A 61 -11.61 3.70 16.16
N GLU A 62 -11.86 4.01 17.43
CA GLU A 62 -10.95 4.81 18.26
C GLU A 62 -10.58 6.12 17.54
N ASP A 63 -9.30 6.31 17.23
CA ASP A 63 -8.76 7.48 16.55
C ASP A 63 -8.59 7.28 15.03
N ALA A 64 -9.12 6.18 14.46
CA ALA A 64 -8.94 5.81 13.06
C ALA A 64 -10.24 5.79 12.25
N ILE A 65 -10.10 5.96 10.94
CA ILE A 65 -11.13 5.57 9.97
C ILE A 65 -10.79 4.19 9.42
N LYS A 66 -11.67 3.22 9.66
CA LYS A 66 -11.58 1.86 9.13
C LYS A 66 -12.51 1.69 7.94
N ILE A 67 -11.96 1.28 6.79
CA ILE A 67 -12.67 0.95 5.57
C ILE A 67 -12.45 -0.53 5.29
N ASN A 68 -13.50 -1.36 5.40
CA ASN A 68 -13.32 -2.81 5.41
C ASN A 68 -14.43 -3.61 4.70
N MET A 69 -14.07 -4.80 4.20
CA MET A 69 -15.01 -5.81 3.67
C MET A 69 -15.42 -6.86 4.73
N GLY A 70 -15.24 -6.53 6.02
CA GLY A 70 -15.28 -7.49 7.13
C GLY A 70 -13.88 -7.93 7.56
N GLY A 71 -13.73 -8.32 8.82
CA GLY A 71 -12.46 -8.72 9.42
C GLY A 71 -11.66 -7.57 10.04
N ASP A 72 -10.46 -7.89 10.51
CA ASP A 72 -9.54 -6.98 11.18
C ASP A 72 -8.21 -6.89 10.44
N PHE A 73 -7.50 -5.79 10.68
CA PHE A 73 -6.14 -5.64 10.16
C PHE A 73 -5.21 -6.59 10.90
N GLU A 74 -4.62 -7.52 10.17
CA GLU A 74 -3.62 -8.44 10.69
C GLU A 74 -2.25 -8.15 10.05
N ALA A 75 -1.20 -8.16 10.87
CA ALA A 75 0.17 -7.96 10.41
C ALA A 75 1.06 -9.12 10.88
N ASP A 76 1.89 -9.65 9.98
CA ASP A 76 2.98 -10.55 10.32
C ASP A 76 4.31 -9.81 10.23
N VAL A 77 4.60 -9.07 11.29
CA VAL A 77 5.83 -8.25 11.39
C VAL A 77 7.08 -9.12 11.44
N SER A 78 6.98 -10.36 11.93
CA SER A 78 8.10 -11.29 12.04
C SER A 78 8.46 -11.97 10.71
N GLY A 79 7.52 -12.03 9.77
CA GLY A 79 7.64 -12.80 8.55
C GLY A 79 7.58 -14.31 8.78
N ALA A 80 6.93 -14.77 9.85
CA ALA A 80 6.78 -16.19 10.16
C ALA A 80 5.96 -16.95 9.09
N SER A 81 5.08 -16.24 8.40
CA SER A 81 4.24 -16.74 7.30
C SER A 81 4.96 -16.76 5.96
N LEU A 82 6.22 -16.29 5.89
CA LEU A 82 7.05 -16.38 4.70
C LEU A 82 7.60 -17.79 4.53
N SER A 83 7.28 -18.42 3.41
CA SER A 83 7.87 -19.70 3.01
C SER A 83 9.24 -19.51 2.37
N ARG A 84 9.44 -18.42 1.61
CA ARG A 84 10.69 -18.16 0.89
C ARG A 84 11.00 -16.67 0.76
N VAL A 85 12.29 -16.36 0.82
CA VAL A 85 12.86 -15.08 0.42
C VAL A 85 13.97 -15.37 -0.58
N THR A 86 13.98 -14.68 -1.71
CA THR A 86 14.99 -14.85 -2.77
C THR A 86 15.52 -13.49 -3.18
N GLU A 87 16.83 -13.31 -3.06
CA GLU A 87 17.52 -12.12 -3.54
C GLU A 87 17.66 -12.15 -5.07
N ARG A 88 17.54 -10.97 -5.69
CA ARG A 88 17.65 -10.68 -7.11
C ARG A 88 18.55 -9.47 -7.29
N GLU A 89 19.04 -9.24 -8.52
CA GLU A 89 19.92 -8.10 -8.83
C GLU A 89 19.29 -6.75 -8.49
N ASP A 90 17.97 -6.66 -8.58
CA ASP A 90 17.19 -5.44 -8.36
C ASP A 90 16.30 -5.52 -7.12
N GLY A 91 16.61 -6.40 -6.16
CA GLY A 91 15.92 -6.48 -4.88
C GLY A 91 15.57 -7.89 -4.45
N TYR A 92 14.32 -8.13 -4.07
CA TYR A 92 13.90 -9.36 -3.40
C TYR A 92 12.56 -9.87 -3.89
N VAL A 93 12.38 -11.18 -3.82
CA VAL A 93 11.11 -11.86 -4.02
C VAL A 93 10.73 -12.56 -2.72
N LEU A 94 9.55 -12.24 -2.21
CA LEU A 94 8.98 -12.77 -0.98
C LEU A 94 7.79 -13.68 -1.34
N GLU A 95 7.74 -14.87 -0.76
CA GLU A 95 6.64 -15.81 -0.94
C GLU A 95 6.14 -16.28 0.42
N GLY A 96 4.82 -16.39 0.58
CA GLY A 96 4.21 -16.78 1.84
C GLY A 96 2.69 -16.75 1.80
N SER A 97 2.07 -17.17 2.90
CA SER A 97 0.61 -17.06 3.09
C SER A 97 0.17 -15.71 3.65
N LYS A 98 1.12 -14.91 4.12
CA LYS A 98 0.94 -13.52 4.55
C LYS A 98 2.27 -12.78 4.43
N ILE A 99 2.26 -11.59 3.85
CA ILE A 99 3.45 -10.76 3.68
C ILE A 99 3.12 -9.36 4.19
N THR A 100 3.81 -8.92 5.25
CA THR A 100 3.67 -7.57 5.79
C THR A 100 4.95 -6.78 5.57
N VAL A 101 4.85 -5.67 4.84
CA VAL A 101 5.94 -4.69 4.71
C VAL A 101 5.56 -3.42 5.45
N ARG A 102 6.45 -2.94 6.30
CA ARG A 102 6.24 -1.69 7.05
C ARG A 102 7.02 -0.55 6.39
N PHE A 103 6.56 0.67 6.57
CA PHE A 103 7.26 1.85 6.16
C PHE A 103 7.12 2.95 7.20
N GLU A 104 8.11 3.82 7.27
CA GLU A 104 8.07 5.06 8.06
C GLU A 104 8.82 6.14 7.30
N VAL A 105 8.36 7.38 7.43
CA VAL A 105 9.07 8.55 6.90
C VAL A 105 9.83 9.19 8.04
N ASP A 106 11.12 9.40 7.82
CA ASP A 106 11.97 10.20 8.68
C ASP A 106 12.01 11.64 8.15
N GLU A 107 11.26 12.53 8.82
CA GLU A 107 11.19 13.95 8.47
C GLU A 107 12.54 14.67 8.58
N SER A 108 13.45 14.18 9.43
CA SER A 108 14.76 14.81 9.63
C SER A 108 15.73 14.54 8.48
N THR A 109 15.60 13.37 7.84
CA THR A 109 16.45 12.98 6.71
C THR A 109 15.74 13.08 5.36
N GLY A 110 14.41 13.27 5.36
CA GLY A 110 13.60 13.27 4.15
C GLY A 110 13.61 11.90 3.45
N LYS A 111 13.75 10.80 4.20
CA LYS A 111 13.82 9.45 3.65
C LYS A 111 12.67 8.58 4.14
N VAL A 112 12.21 7.70 3.27
CA VAL A 112 11.32 6.59 3.58
C VAL A 112 12.17 5.38 3.95
N THR A 113 11.92 4.81 5.14
CA THR A 113 12.50 3.53 5.55
C THR A 113 11.47 2.43 5.36
N VAL A 114 11.74 1.49 4.44
CA VAL A 114 10.90 0.34 4.13
C VAL A 114 11.46 -0.90 4.81
N LYS A 115 10.75 -1.44 5.81
CA LYS A 115 11.15 -2.60 6.61
C LYS A 115 10.53 -3.86 6.02
N VAL A 116 11.37 -4.63 5.34
CA VAL A 116 11.02 -5.86 4.65
C VAL A 116 11.30 -7.06 5.57
N PRO A 117 10.30 -7.93 5.83
CA PRO A 117 10.45 -9.08 6.72
C PRO A 117 11.55 -10.02 6.23
N ARG A 118 12.39 -10.52 7.15
CA ARG A 118 13.54 -11.40 6.88
C ARG A 118 14.61 -10.84 5.91
N VAL A 119 14.53 -9.56 5.56
CA VAL A 119 15.52 -8.86 4.72
C VAL A 119 16.16 -7.72 5.52
N GLY A 120 15.36 -6.82 6.09
CA GLY A 120 15.85 -5.66 6.85
C GLY A 120 15.23 -4.36 6.38
N ALA A 121 15.91 -3.24 6.69
CA ALA A 121 15.44 -1.90 6.35
C ALA A 121 16.12 -1.40 5.08
N LEU A 122 15.32 -0.98 4.11
CA LEU A 122 15.74 -0.31 2.88
C LEU A 122 15.41 1.18 3.02
N ARG A 123 16.29 2.07 2.55
CA ARG A 123 16.06 3.52 2.58
C ARG A 123 15.94 4.06 1.16
N SER A 124 14.95 4.92 0.96
CA SER A 124 14.62 5.52 -0.34
C SER A 124 14.01 6.90 -0.16
N ASP A 125 13.89 7.66 -1.24
CA ASP A 125 13.20 8.96 -1.25
C ASP A 125 11.69 8.73 -1.38
N ARG A 126 11.31 7.59 -1.97
CA ARG A 126 9.92 7.21 -2.20
C ARG A 126 9.69 5.70 -2.16
N LEU A 127 8.55 5.32 -1.62
CA LEU A 127 7.98 3.98 -1.68
C LEU A 127 6.84 3.97 -2.70
N LEU A 128 6.86 2.99 -3.62
CA LEU A 128 5.80 2.75 -4.60
C LEU A 128 5.09 1.44 -4.29
N LEU A 129 3.77 1.44 -4.43
CA LEU A 129 2.92 0.28 -4.20
C LEU A 129 2.14 -0.06 -5.48
N GLY A 130 2.12 -1.34 -5.85
CA GLY A 130 1.31 -1.87 -6.94
C GLY A 130 0.91 -3.31 -6.65
N LEU A 131 -0.09 -3.46 -5.78
CA LEU A 131 -0.43 -4.71 -5.13
C LEU A 131 -1.83 -5.17 -5.52
N SER A 132 -1.98 -6.44 -5.86
CA SER A 132 -3.25 -7.07 -6.22
C SER A 132 -3.49 -8.32 -5.38
N GLY A 133 -4.76 -8.68 -5.17
CA GLY A 133 -5.16 -9.76 -4.26
C GLY A 133 -5.80 -9.20 -3.00
N GLU A 134 -5.79 -9.93 -1.89
CA GLU A 134 -6.36 -9.44 -0.63
C GLU A 134 -5.32 -8.58 0.12
N VAL A 135 -5.44 -7.26 -0.03
CA VAL A 135 -4.51 -6.28 0.53
C VAL A 135 -5.17 -5.50 1.66
N SER A 136 -4.44 -5.35 2.76
CA SER A 136 -4.82 -4.49 3.87
C SER A 136 -3.72 -3.46 4.15
N VAL A 137 -4.12 -2.25 4.52
CA VAL A 137 -3.22 -1.14 4.82
C VAL A 137 -3.59 -0.56 6.17
N ASN A 138 -2.59 -0.25 6.99
CA ASN A 138 -2.76 0.56 8.18
C ASN A 138 -1.74 1.70 8.10
N VAL A 139 -2.20 2.94 8.04
CA VAL A 139 -1.33 4.10 7.87
C VAL A 139 -1.74 5.23 8.81
N ILE A 140 -0.75 5.76 9.51
CA ILE A 140 -0.81 7.00 10.26
C ILE A 140 0.00 8.02 9.46
N VAL A 141 -0.56 9.19 9.19
CA VAL A 141 0.08 10.26 8.41
C VAL A 141 0.45 11.48 9.26
N SER A 142 -0.03 11.57 10.49
CA SER A 142 0.27 12.65 11.44
C SER A 142 0.14 12.14 12.88
N PRO A 143 1.03 12.54 13.81
CA PRO A 143 2.11 13.53 13.66
C PRO A 143 3.35 13.00 12.91
N PHE A 144 3.40 11.71 12.59
CA PHE A 144 4.46 11.10 11.81
C PHE A 144 3.85 10.15 10.78
N VAL A 145 4.51 9.97 9.64
CA VAL A 145 4.07 8.99 8.65
C VAL A 145 4.65 7.62 8.99
N VAL A 146 3.80 6.68 9.37
CA VAL A 146 4.14 5.27 9.59
C VAL A 146 3.01 4.40 9.05
N GLY A 147 3.35 3.28 8.43
CA GLY A 147 2.33 2.37 7.97
C GLY A 147 2.82 0.95 7.73
N ALA A 148 1.86 0.11 7.42
CA ALA A 148 2.07 -1.28 7.07
C ALA A 148 1.09 -1.67 5.96
N VAL A 149 1.62 -2.39 4.99
CA VAL A 149 0.86 -3.08 3.96
C VAL A 149 0.97 -4.57 4.25
N THR A 150 -0.17 -5.25 4.31
CA THR A 150 -0.25 -6.71 4.41
C THR A 150 -0.96 -7.27 3.20
N LEU A 151 -0.37 -8.28 2.57
CA LEU A 151 -1.05 -9.14 1.61
C LEU A 151 -1.36 -10.48 2.28
N SER A 152 -2.60 -10.93 2.14
CA SER A 152 -3.10 -12.20 2.65
C SER A 152 -3.30 -13.22 1.53
N GLY A 153 -3.13 -14.50 1.88
CA GLY A 153 -3.25 -15.63 0.96
C GLY A 153 -1.91 -16.06 0.37
N PRO A 154 -1.86 -17.18 -0.37
CA PRO A 154 -0.66 -17.59 -1.10
C PRO A 154 -0.25 -16.49 -2.08
N THR A 155 0.80 -15.77 -1.75
CA THR A 155 1.22 -14.59 -2.49
C THR A 155 2.71 -14.59 -2.76
N LYS A 156 3.07 -13.91 -3.84
CA LYS A 156 4.43 -13.64 -4.26
C LYS A 156 4.54 -12.14 -4.47
N VAL A 157 5.46 -11.52 -3.76
CA VAL A 157 5.68 -10.07 -3.78
C VAL A 157 7.12 -9.80 -4.18
N ARG A 158 7.31 -8.95 -5.17
CA ARG A 158 8.60 -8.39 -5.54
C ARG A 158 8.81 -7.07 -4.79
N VAL A 159 9.91 -6.98 -4.07
CA VAL A 159 10.44 -5.73 -3.54
C VAL A 159 11.56 -5.29 -4.49
N ALA A 160 11.31 -4.31 -5.33
CA ALA A 160 12.27 -3.77 -6.27
C ALA A 160 12.99 -2.55 -5.67
N VAL A 161 14.31 -2.49 -5.81
CA VAL A 161 15.15 -1.36 -5.41
C VAL A 161 15.77 -0.77 -6.67
N SER A 162 15.45 0.48 -6.97
CA SER A 162 15.97 1.16 -8.17
C SER A 162 16.28 2.62 -7.85
N GLY A 163 17.57 2.96 -7.84
CA GLY A 163 18.04 4.29 -7.49
C GLY A 163 17.57 4.73 -6.10
N ASP A 164 16.76 5.78 -6.09
CA ASP A 164 16.17 6.42 -4.91
C ASP A 164 14.78 5.87 -4.53
N LYS A 165 14.38 4.74 -5.10
CA LYS A 165 13.01 4.20 -4.98
C LYS A 165 13.01 2.76 -4.47
N VAL A 166 12.05 2.46 -3.61
CA VAL A 166 11.66 1.09 -3.30
C VAL A 166 10.24 0.86 -3.81
N GLY A 167 10.02 -0.21 -4.56
CA GLY A 167 8.70 -0.60 -5.06
C GLY A 167 8.26 -1.95 -4.51
N ILE A 168 6.99 -2.11 -4.19
CA ILE A 168 6.41 -3.37 -3.71
C ILE A 168 5.27 -3.76 -4.66
N TYR A 169 5.45 -4.89 -5.35
CA TYR A 169 4.59 -5.31 -6.45
C TYR A 169 4.21 -6.78 -6.36
N THR A 170 2.98 -7.12 -6.76
CA THR A 170 2.55 -8.53 -6.90
C THR A 170 2.84 -9.12 -8.27
N SER A 171 3.00 -8.29 -9.31
CA SER A 171 3.42 -8.74 -10.64
C SER A 171 4.93 -8.62 -10.80
N GLU A 172 5.55 -9.54 -11.54
CA GLU A 172 6.97 -9.43 -11.91
C GLU A 172 7.23 -8.24 -12.85
N GLU A 173 6.20 -7.77 -13.56
CA GLU A 173 6.24 -6.65 -14.53
C GLU A 173 5.96 -5.26 -13.91
N GLY A 174 5.58 -5.20 -12.62
CA GLY A 174 4.97 -4.02 -11.98
C GLY A 174 5.83 -2.75 -11.84
N GLY A 175 7.06 -2.75 -12.36
CA GLY A 175 7.95 -1.58 -12.33
C GLY A 175 7.63 -0.50 -13.35
N GLU A 176 7.22 -0.87 -14.58
CA GLU A 176 6.99 0.10 -15.67
C GLU A 176 5.51 0.47 -15.83
N GLU A 177 4.58 -0.48 -15.74
CA GLU A 177 3.15 -0.20 -15.91
C GLU A 177 2.59 0.68 -14.77
N SER A 178 3.11 0.52 -13.56
CA SER A 178 2.75 1.37 -12.42
C SER A 178 3.27 2.80 -12.57
N GLU A 179 4.47 3.00 -13.14
CA GLU A 179 4.97 4.36 -13.46
C GLU A 179 4.14 5.01 -14.58
N VAL A 180 3.67 4.25 -15.57
CA VAL A 180 2.81 4.78 -16.65
C VAL A 180 1.39 5.10 -16.15
N GLU A 181 0.79 4.29 -15.27
CA GLU A 181 -0.50 4.63 -14.64
C GLU A 181 -0.37 5.84 -13.71
N LEU A 182 0.67 5.91 -12.87
CA LEU A 182 0.92 7.05 -11.98
C LEU A 182 1.19 8.35 -12.77
N GLN A 183 1.94 8.29 -13.88
CA GLN A 183 2.15 9.45 -14.76
C GLN A 183 0.86 9.88 -15.45
N LYS A 184 0.02 8.96 -15.93
CA LYS A 184 -1.27 9.29 -16.55
C LYS A 184 -2.25 9.99 -15.60
N VAL A 185 -2.24 9.63 -14.32
CA VAL A 185 -3.05 10.32 -13.29
C VAL A 185 -2.52 11.73 -13.03
N ALA A 186 -1.20 11.93 -13.01
CA ALA A 186 -0.59 13.24 -12.86
C ALA A 186 -0.86 14.18 -14.06
N THR A 187 -0.82 13.66 -15.29
CA THR A 187 -1.04 14.49 -16.50
C THR A 187 -2.52 14.85 -16.72
N ARG A 188 -3.48 14.06 -16.22
CA ARG A 188 -4.91 14.37 -16.35
C ARG A 188 -5.38 15.53 -15.45
N ARG A 189 -4.59 15.96 -14.46
CA ARG A 189 -4.93 17.06 -13.54
C ARG A 189 -4.39 18.43 -13.98
N THR A 190 -3.52 18.50 -14.99
CA THR A 190 -3.01 19.77 -15.55
C THR A 190 -3.79 20.27 -16.78
N SER A 191 -4.79 19.53 -17.24
CA SER A 191 -5.60 19.86 -18.43
C SER A 191 -7.10 19.98 -18.14
N ALA A 192 -7.49 20.39 -16.93
CA ALA A 192 -8.87 20.73 -16.58
C ALA A 192 -8.93 22.12 -15.93
#